data_AF-A0A1H9LIT8-F1
#
_entry.id   AF-A0A1H9LIT8-F1
#
_cell.length_a   1.000
_cell.length_b   1.000
_cell.length_c   1.000
_cell.angle_alpha   90.00
_cell.angle_beta   90.00
_cell.angle_gamma   90.00
#
_symmetry.space_group_name_H-M   'P 1'
#
loop_
_entity.id
_entity.type
_entity.pdbx_description
1 polymer ?
#
loop_
_entity_poly.entity_id
_entity_poly.type
_entity_poly.pdbx_seq_one_letter_code
_entity_poly.pdbx_strand_id
1 'polypeptide(L)'
;MESEEMSSLQHQQAKTAVISGNLAIKWGIYLYGIYALFLLLECIDFLAYLHTPDPGYHPTYNIVHVAFFIVELIVYVSITLGFIIQLNVSDKKPATVIVTVLLITGIRIFMVYYLYLQSEPEVHFVPYIYKKSNELSGVVRSLLISAQIIWGIICLWVWIIAGKKVNKSKANFQVASK
;
A
#
# COMPACT_ATOMS: atom_id res chain seq x y z
N MET A 1 -17.70 1.03 42.14
CA MET A 1 -18.58 0.53 41.05
C MET A 1 -18.46 1.36 39.79
N GLU A 2 -18.86 2.64 39.78
CA GLU A 2 -18.86 3.48 38.55
C GLU A 2 -17.47 3.66 37.91
N SER A 3 -16.40 3.74 38.73
CA SER A 3 -15.02 3.84 38.25
C SER A 3 -14.51 2.57 37.54
N GLU A 4 -14.89 1.38 38.04
CA GLU A 4 -14.49 0.10 37.46
C GLU A 4 -15.25 -0.20 36.16
N GLU A 5 -16.53 0.15 36.12
CA GLU A 5 -17.37 0.03 34.93
C GLU A 5 -16.86 0.95 33.81
N MET A 6 -16.51 2.19 34.14
CA MET A 6 -15.93 3.13 33.17
C MET A 6 -14.54 2.71 32.67
N SER A 7 -13.72 2.08 33.52
CA SER A 7 -12.41 1.53 33.14
C SER A 7 -12.54 0.34 32.17
N SER A 8 -13.46 -0.59 32.46
CA SER A 8 -13.70 -1.78 31.63
C SER A 8 -14.25 -1.41 30.23
N LEU A 9 -15.18 -0.45 30.16
CA LEU A 9 -15.70 0.08 28.90
C LEU A 9 -14.60 0.68 28.01
N GLN A 10 -13.69 1.45 28.59
CA GLN A 10 -12.58 2.06 27.83
C GLN A 10 -11.57 1.02 27.33
N HIS A 11 -11.30 -0.01 28.12
CA HIS A 11 -10.44 -1.12 27.71
C HIS A 11 -11.06 -1.90 26.55
N GLN A 12 -12.37 -2.13 26.58
CA GLN A 12 -13.11 -2.75 25.48
C GLN A 12 -13.10 -1.87 24.23
N GLN A 13 -13.30 -0.55 24.35
CA GLN A 13 -13.20 0.39 23.24
C GLN A 13 -11.80 0.42 22.60
N ALA A 14 -10.74 0.29 23.39
CA ALA A 14 -9.37 0.20 22.90
C ALA A 14 -9.15 -1.11 22.12
N LYS A 15 -9.63 -2.25 22.63
CA LYS A 15 -9.57 -3.54 21.93
C LYS A 15 -10.30 -3.50 20.59
N THR A 16 -11.53 -3.01 20.55
CA THR A 16 -12.30 -2.88 19.30
C THR A 16 -11.60 -1.99 18.28
N ALA A 17 -11.01 -0.88 18.72
CA ALA A 17 -10.27 0.01 17.82
C ALA A 17 -9.02 -0.64 17.22
N VAL A 18 -8.31 -1.47 17.99
CA VAL A 18 -7.16 -2.25 17.48
C VAL A 18 -7.62 -3.32 16.49
N ILE A 19 -8.78 -3.97 16.71
CA ILE A 19 -9.37 -4.92 15.76
C ILE A 19 -9.68 -4.22 14.43
N SER A 20 -10.31 -3.04 14.46
CA SER A 20 -10.56 -2.24 13.26
C SER A 20 -9.26 -1.82 12.57
N GLY A 21 -8.23 -1.45 13.32
CA GLY A 21 -6.89 -1.14 12.78
C GLY A 21 -6.22 -2.33 12.10
N ASN A 22 -6.33 -3.52 12.68
CA ASN A 22 -5.82 -4.76 12.06
C ASN A 22 -6.60 -5.10 10.78
N LEU A 23 -7.92 -4.86 10.75
CA LEU A 23 -8.72 -5.04 9.54
C LEU A 23 -8.27 -4.08 8.44
N ALA A 24 -7.98 -2.81 8.77
CA ALA A 24 -7.43 -1.85 7.81
C ALA A 24 -6.11 -2.36 7.22
N ILE A 25 -5.19 -2.86 8.05
CA ILE A 25 -3.91 -3.45 7.59
C ILE A 25 -4.16 -4.65 6.66
N LYS A 26 -5.11 -5.55 6.98
CA LYS A 26 -5.45 -6.68 6.11
C LYS A 26 -5.89 -6.23 4.71
N TRP A 27 -6.72 -5.19 4.64
CA TRP A 27 -7.09 -4.61 3.35
C TRP A 27 -5.89 -4.04 2.60
N GLY A 28 -4.92 -3.46 3.29
CA GLY A 28 -3.63 -3.05 2.71
C GLY A 28 -2.87 -4.21 2.11
N ILE A 29 -2.77 -5.34 2.83
CA ILE A 29 -2.11 -6.55 2.31
C ILE A 29 -2.77 -6.99 1.00
N TYR A 30 -4.09 -7.04 0.92
CA TYR A 30 -4.78 -7.40 -0.32
C TYR A 30 -4.56 -6.38 -1.42
N LEU A 31 -4.68 -5.09 -1.13
CA LEU A 31 -4.58 -4.03 -2.12
C LEU A 31 -3.18 -3.94 -2.75
N TYR A 32 -2.13 -4.02 -1.92
CA TYR A 32 -0.75 -4.00 -2.39
C TYR A 32 -0.33 -5.35 -2.97
N GLY A 33 -0.80 -6.47 -2.41
CA GLY A 33 -0.50 -7.81 -2.89
C GLY A 33 -1.12 -8.11 -4.26
N ILE A 34 -2.38 -7.75 -4.48
CA ILE A 34 -3.05 -7.90 -5.80
C ILE A 34 -2.33 -7.06 -6.84
N TYR A 35 -1.94 -5.83 -6.50
CA TYR A 35 -1.18 -4.99 -7.43
C TYR A 35 0.22 -5.55 -7.72
N ALA A 36 0.91 -6.10 -6.71
CA ALA A 36 2.18 -6.80 -6.91
C ALA A 36 2.03 -8.00 -7.85
N LEU A 37 0.97 -8.80 -7.68
CA LEU A 37 0.69 -9.93 -8.58
C LEU A 37 0.42 -9.45 -10.01
N PHE A 38 -0.34 -8.37 -10.16
CA PHE A 38 -0.57 -7.76 -11.47
C PHE A 38 0.75 -7.30 -12.13
N LEU A 39 1.62 -6.61 -11.39
CA LEU A 39 2.94 -6.21 -11.89
C LEU A 39 3.83 -7.40 -12.24
N LEU A 40 3.78 -8.48 -11.46
CA LEU A 40 4.51 -9.71 -11.75
C LEU A 40 4.05 -10.33 -13.07
N LEU A 41 2.73 -10.38 -13.32
CA LEU A 41 2.19 -10.87 -14.59
C LEU A 41 2.65 -10.01 -15.76
N GLU A 42 2.61 -8.69 -15.62
CA GLU A 42 3.14 -7.78 -16.65
C GLU A 42 4.65 -8.02 -16.87
N CYS A 43 5.46 -8.21 -15.81
CA CYS A 43 6.88 -8.53 -15.94
C CYS A 43 7.14 -9.86 -16.66
N ILE A 44 6.39 -10.92 -16.34
CA ILE A 44 6.49 -12.22 -17.00
C ILE A 44 6.12 -12.09 -18.48
N ASP A 45 5.05 -11.37 -18.78
CA ASP A 45 4.62 -11.14 -20.16
C ASP A 45 5.69 -10.36 -20.95
N PHE A 46 6.29 -9.33 -20.36
CA PHE A 46 7.43 -8.62 -20.96
C PHE A 46 8.62 -9.54 -21.24
N LEU A 47 8.97 -10.43 -20.31
CA LEU A 47 10.05 -11.41 -20.49
C LEU A 47 9.73 -12.41 -21.61
N ALA A 48 8.47 -12.84 -21.75
CA ALA A 48 8.05 -13.75 -22.82
C ALA A 48 8.19 -13.10 -24.21
N TYR A 49 7.76 -11.84 -24.36
CA TYR A 49 7.89 -11.09 -25.62
C TYR A 49 9.35 -10.79 -26.02
N LEU A 50 10.28 -10.75 -25.07
CA LEU A 50 11.71 -10.64 -25.37
C LEU A 50 12.30 -11.90 -26.02
N HIS A 51 11.73 -13.07 -25.73
CA HIS A 51 12.28 -14.35 -26.19
C HIS A 51 11.71 -14.80 -27.55
N THR A 52 10.48 -14.42 -27.88
CA THR A 52 9.82 -14.79 -29.15
C THR A 52 9.05 -13.60 -29.71
N PRO A 53 9.71 -12.74 -30.50
CA PRO A 53 9.03 -11.63 -31.15
C PRO A 53 8.14 -12.16 -32.28
N ASP A 54 6.84 -11.84 -32.25
CA ASP A 54 5.93 -12.17 -33.35
C ASP A 54 6.34 -11.40 -34.62
N PRO A 55 6.36 -12.06 -35.80
CA PRO A 55 6.74 -11.42 -37.04
C PRO A 55 5.79 -10.27 -37.39
N GLY A 56 6.35 -9.07 -37.60
CA GLY A 56 5.61 -7.88 -38.05
C GLY A 56 5.14 -6.95 -36.94
N TYR A 57 5.40 -7.26 -35.67
CA TYR A 57 5.25 -6.23 -34.65
C TYR A 57 6.36 -5.18 -34.80
N HIS A 58 6.10 -3.95 -34.36
CA HIS A 58 7.10 -2.91 -34.16
C HIS A 58 7.16 -2.48 -32.71
N PRO A 59 8.32 -2.01 -32.26
CA PRO A 59 8.59 -2.12 -30.84
C PRO A 59 7.78 -0.99 -30.06
N THR A 60 7.39 -1.19 -28.78
CA THR A 60 6.45 -0.36 -27.96
C THR A 60 6.86 -0.04 -26.48
N TYR A 61 7.97 -0.55 -25.90
CA TYR A 61 8.52 -0.10 -24.58
C TYR A 61 10.06 -0.28 -24.51
N ASN A 62 10.80 0.55 -23.75
CA ASN A 62 12.27 0.43 -23.54
C ASN A 62 12.60 -0.45 -22.29
N ILE A 63 13.81 -1.04 -22.21
CA ILE A 63 14.31 -1.79 -21.04
C ILE A 63 14.22 -1.00 -19.73
N VAL A 64 14.30 0.32 -19.81
CA VAL A 64 14.10 1.25 -18.69
C VAL A 64 12.70 1.11 -18.08
N HIS A 65 11.67 0.86 -18.88
CA HIS A 65 10.31 0.64 -18.39
C HIS A 65 10.13 -0.73 -17.74
N VAL A 66 10.77 -1.76 -18.29
CA VAL A 66 10.78 -3.09 -17.66
C VAL A 66 11.50 -3.03 -16.32
N ALA A 67 12.66 -2.36 -16.26
CA ALA A 67 13.37 -2.10 -15.02
C ALA A 67 12.49 -1.31 -14.03
N PHE A 68 11.73 -0.34 -14.52
CA PHE A 68 10.77 0.39 -13.69
C PHE A 68 9.68 -0.52 -13.11
N PHE A 69 9.05 -1.39 -13.91
CA PHE A 69 8.05 -2.35 -13.40
C PHE A 69 8.64 -3.33 -12.40
N ILE A 70 9.88 -3.77 -12.61
CA ILE A 70 10.58 -4.65 -11.67
C ILE A 70 10.85 -3.92 -10.35
N VAL A 71 11.34 -2.68 -10.40
CA VAL A 71 11.54 -1.85 -9.19
C VAL A 71 10.22 -1.62 -8.47
N GLU A 72 9.17 -1.26 -9.22
CA GLU A 72 7.83 -1.07 -8.69
C GLU A 72 7.36 -2.37 -8.00
N LEU A 73 7.46 -3.52 -8.67
CA LEU A 73 7.13 -4.83 -8.13
C LEU A 73 7.86 -5.12 -6.82
N ILE A 74 9.18 -4.92 -6.77
CA ILE A 74 10.00 -5.14 -5.57
C ILE A 74 9.51 -4.26 -4.42
N VAL A 75 9.22 -2.99 -4.69
CA VAL A 75 8.69 -2.05 -3.70
C VAL A 75 7.33 -2.53 -3.18
N TYR A 76 6.41 -2.93 -4.06
CA TYR A 76 5.09 -3.41 -3.66
C TYR A 76 5.12 -4.72 -2.88
N VAL A 77 5.95 -5.67 -3.28
CA VAL A 77 6.18 -6.91 -2.53
C VAL A 77 6.73 -6.58 -1.14
N SER A 78 7.74 -5.71 -1.06
CA SER A 78 8.35 -5.29 0.21
C SER A 78 7.34 -4.62 1.14
N ILE A 79 6.49 -3.75 0.61
CA ILE A 79 5.41 -3.10 1.38
C ILE A 79 4.38 -4.14 1.87
N THR A 80 3.97 -5.06 0.99
CA THR A 80 3.02 -6.13 1.34
C THR A 80 3.57 -6.98 2.48
N LEU A 81 4.84 -7.39 2.39
CA LEU A 81 5.54 -8.10 3.45
C LEU A 81 5.63 -7.28 4.73
N GLY A 82 5.91 -5.97 4.64
CA GLY A 82 5.90 -5.05 5.77
C GLY A 82 4.55 -5.01 6.51
N PHE A 83 3.43 -4.99 5.77
CA PHE A 83 2.10 -5.07 6.36
C PHE A 83 1.79 -6.44 6.97
N ILE A 84 2.24 -7.53 6.35
CA ILE A 84 2.12 -8.88 6.92
C ILE A 84 2.88 -8.97 8.25
N ILE A 85 4.12 -8.46 8.29
CA ILE A 85 4.91 -8.41 9.52
C ILE A 85 4.18 -7.59 10.57
N GLN A 86 3.74 -6.38 10.24
CA GLN A 86 2.98 -5.54 11.17
C GLN A 86 1.74 -6.23 11.70
N LEU A 87 0.98 -6.93 10.86
CA LEU A 87 -0.23 -7.63 11.28
C LEU A 87 0.05 -8.69 12.36
N ASN A 88 1.20 -9.37 12.25
CA ASN A 88 1.61 -10.47 13.12
C ASN A 88 2.32 -10.05 14.42
N VAL A 89 2.66 -8.76 14.58
CA VAL A 89 3.21 -8.26 15.86
C VAL A 89 2.10 -8.15 16.91
N SER A 90 2.29 -8.76 18.08
CA SER A 90 1.30 -8.77 19.17
C SER A 90 1.14 -7.40 19.84
N ASP A 91 2.25 -6.73 20.17
CA ASP A 91 2.26 -5.42 20.85
C ASP A 91 2.55 -4.25 19.90
N LYS A 92 1.69 -4.09 18.90
CA LYS A 92 1.83 -3.03 17.90
C LYS A 92 1.66 -1.67 18.57
N LYS A 93 2.70 -0.83 18.52
CA LYS A 93 2.57 0.58 18.91
C LYS A 93 1.82 1.32 17.79
N PRO A 94 0.70 2.02 18.09
CA PRO A 94 -0.05 2.78 17.08
C PRO A 94 0.82 3.77 16.30
N ALA A 95 1.78 4.41 16.97
CA ALA A 95 2.73 5.34 16.34
C ALA A 95 3.57 4.67 15.24
N THR A 96 4.05 3.43 15.46
CA THR A 96 4.85 2.70 14.46
C THR A 96 4.03 2.40 13.22
N VAL A 97 2.76 2.02 13.39
CA VAL A 97 1.85 1.78 12.26
C VAL A 97 1.59 3.07 11.49
N ILE A 98 1.28 4.16 12.19
CA ILE A 98 1.02 5.47 11.56
C ILE A 98 2.22 5.95 10.74
N VAL A 99 3.43 5.91 11.30
CA VAL A 99 4.66 6.32 10.60
C VAL A 99 4.89 5.45 9.36
N THR A 100 4.68 4.14 9.47
CA THR A 100 4.85 3.22 8.34
C THR A 100 3.85 3.52 7.23
N VAL A 101 2.56 3.71 7.57
CA VAL A 101 1.52 4.06 6.60
C VAL A 101 1.81 5.43 5.96
N LEU A 102 2.24 6.43 6.73
CA LEU A 102 2.65 7.74 6.21
C LEU A 102 3.78 7.62 5.18
N LEU A 103 4.84 6.89 5.52
CA LEU A 103 5.98 6.70 4.62
C LEU A 103 5.54 6.02 3.32
N ILE A 104 4.72 4.96 3.42
CA ILE A 104 4.22 4.22 2.26
C ILE A 104 3.33 5.11 1.38
N THR A 105 2.38 5.83 1.98
CA THR A 105 1.47 6.73 1.24
C THR A 105 2.22 7.93 0.65
N GLY A 106 3.22 8.46 1.36
CA GLY A 106 4.08 9.55 0.87
C GLY A 106 4.90 9.11 -0.35
N ILE A 107 5.56 7.94 -0.26
CA ILE A 107 6.27 7.33 -1.41
C ILE A 107 5.30 7.13 -2.58
N ARG A 108 4.05 6.71 -2.32
CA ARG A 108 3.03 6.56 -3.37
C ARG A 108 2.71 7.87 -4.06
N ILE A 109 2.39 8.92 -3.29
CA ILE A 109 2.08 10.23 -3.85
C ILE A 109 3.27 10.74 -4.68
N PHE A 110 4.49 10.57 -4.18
CA PHE A 110 5.70 10.94 -4.91
C PHE A 110 5.86 10.16 -6.22
N MET A 111 5.70 8.83 -6.20
CA MET A 111 5.76 8.02 -7.41
C MET A 111 4.67 8.43 -8.40
N VAL A 112 3.44 8.69 -7.94
CA VAL A 112 2.36 9.15 -8.82
C VAL A 112 2.69 10.50 -9.46
N TYR A 113 3.16 11.45 -8.65
CA TYR A 113 3.58 12.76 -9.12
C TYR A 113 4.69 12.67 -10.17
N TYR A 114 5.74 11.89 -9.88
CA TYR A 114 6.87 11.74 -10.79
C TYR A 114 6.48 11.02 -12.09
N LEU A 115 5.72 9.93 -11.99
CA LEU A 115 5.44 9.03 -13.11
C LEU A 115 4.31 9.52 -14.02
N TYR A 116 3.33 10.23 -13.47
CA TYR A 116 2.12 10.58 -14.22
C TYR A 116 1.91 12.08 -14.41
N LEU A 117 2.48 12.93 -13.55
CA LEU A 117 2.27 14.39 -13.63
C LEU A 117 3.48 15.15 -14.19
N GLN A 118 4.71 14.73 -13.88
CA GLN A 118 5.93 15.33 -14.46
C GLN A 118 6.39 14.69 -15.76
N SER A 119 5.76 13.59 -16.17
CA SER A 119 6.17 12.82 -17.33
C SER A 119 5.18 13.00 -18.49
N GLU A 120 5.02 14.21 -19.06
CA GLU A 120 4.40 14.45 -20.40
C GLU A 120 4.64 15.90 -20.92
N PRO A 121 4.75 16.22 -22.25
CA PRO A 121 4.75 15.34 -23.43
C PRO A 121 5.78 15.76 -24.54
N GLU A 122 7.03 16.12 -24.25
CA GLU A 122 8.04 16.38 -25.32
C GLU A 122 9.04 15.23 -25.53
N VAL A 123 9.16 14.38 -24.53
CA VAL A 123 9.86 13.09 -24.64
C VAL A 123 8.82 12.04 -24.29
N HIS A 124 7.89 11.80 -25.22
CA HIS A 124 7.38 10.45 -25.26
C HIS A 124 8.61 9.55 -25.32
N PHE A 125 8.75 8.64 -24.36
CA PHE A 125 9.51 7.42 -24.60
C PHE A 125 8.74 6.64 -25.70
N VAL A 126 8.73 7.15 -26.94
CA VAL A 126 8.28 6.45 -28.16
C VAL A 126 9.39 5.42 -28.48
N PRO A 127 9.06 4.19 -28.90
CA PRO A 127 8.96 3.13 -27.92
C PRO A 127 9.46 1.81 -28.51
N TYR A 128 10.30 0.94 -27.92
CA TYR A 128 10.74 -0.23 -28.71
C TYR A 128 10.86 -1.62 -27.97
N ILE A 129 9.72 -2.39 -27.84
CA ILE A 129 9.40 -3.85 -28.11
C ILE A 129 7.87 -4.19 -28.15
N TYR A 130 7.48 -5.14 -29.01
CA TYR A 130 6.18 -5.57 -29.57
C TYR A 130 4.95 -5.80 -28.66
N LYS A 131 4.15 -4.77 -28.29
CA LYS A 131 2.83 -5.01 -27.68
C LYS A 131 1.90 -3.80 -27.82
N LYS A 132 0.71 -3.99 -28.40
CA LYS A 132 -0.38 -2.98 -28.34
C LYS A 132 -0.62 -2.69 -26.85
N SER A 133 -0.52 -1.43 -26.43
CA SER A 133 -0.68 -1.05 -25.02
C SER A 133 -1.92 -1.73 -24.45
N ASN A 134 -1.74 -2.61 -23.46
CA ASN A 134 -2.85 -3.34 -22.87
C ASN A 134 -3.74 -2.32 -22.17
N GLU A 135 -4.88 -1.94 -22.77
CA GLU A 135 -5.80 -0.93 -22.21
C GLU A 135 -6.21 -1.29 -20.77
N LEU A 136 -6.32 -2.60 -20.50
CA LEU A 136 -6.52 -3.14 -19.16
C LEU A 136 -5.41 -2.72 -18.17
N SER A 137 -4.15 -2.72 -18.60
CA SER A 137 -3.03 -2.30 -17.73
C SER A 137 -3.11 -0.83 -17.35
N GLY A 138 -3.51 0.04 -18.27
CA GLY A 138 -3.68 1.47 -17.98
C GLY A 138 -4.81 1.72 -16.96
N VAL A 139 -5.95 1.06 -17.17
CA VAL A 139 -7.12 1.15 -16.29
C VAL A 139 -6.82 0.59 -14.89
N VAL A 140 -6.22 -0.59 -14.81
CA VAL A 140 -5.87 -1.25 -13.54
C VAL A 140 -4.90 -0.39 -12.73
N ARG A 141 -3.91 0.25 -13.38
CA ARG A 141 -2.99 1.16 -12.70
C ARG A 141 -3.70 2.39 -12.18
N SER A 142 -4.45 3.11 -13.02
CA SER A 142 -5.16 4.32 -12.59
C SER A 142 -6.08 4.06 -11.39
N LEU A 143 -6.83 2.95 -11.43
CA LEU A 143 -7.74 2.54 -10.37
C LEU A 143 -6.99 2.13 -9.09
N LEU A 144 -6.03 1.19 -9.19
CA LEU A 144 -5.38 0.62 -8.01
C LEU A 144 -4.42 1.60 -7.34
N ILE A 145 -3.75 2.46 -8.10
CA ILE A 145 -2.88 3.52 -7.57
C ILE A 145 -3.71 4.51 -6.75
N SER A 146 -4.84 4.98 -7.31
CA SER A 146 -5.73 5.91 -6.60
C SER A 146 -6.33 5.25 -5.36
N ALA A 147 -6.76 3.99 -5.46
CA ALA A 147 -7.28 3.21 -4.34
C ALA A 147 -6.25 3.08 -3.20
N GLN A 148 -4.95 2.94 -3.50
CA GLN A 148 -3.89 2.83 -2.50
C GLN A 148 -3.68 4.12 -1.71
N ILE A 149 -3.77 5.28 -2.36
CA ILE A 149 -3.67 6.58 -1.68
C ILE A 149 -4.88 6.76 -0.74
N ILE A 150 -6.09 6.51 -1.25
CA ILE A 150 -7.33 6.61 -0.46
C ILE A 150 -7.27 5.66 0.74
N TRP A 151 -6.89 4.40 0.51
CA TRP A 151 -6.74 3.41 1.57
C TRP A 151 -5.70 3.84 2.60
N GLY A 152 -4.57 4.40 2.17
CA GLY A 152 -3.52 4.91 3.06
C GLY A 152 -4.04 5.98 4.03
N ILE A 153 -4.83 6.93 3.51
CA ILE A 153 -5.48 7.98 4.32
C ILE A 153 -6.48 7.37 5.30
N ILE A 154 -7.32 6.43 4.86
CA ILE A 154 -8.30 5.75 5.72
C ILE A 154 -7.59 4.97 6.83
N CYS A 155 -6.55 4.20 6.49
CA CYS A 155 -5.78 3.40 7.43
C CYS A 155 -5.13 4.30 8.51
N LEU A 156 -4.55 5.43 8.08
CA LEU A 156 -3.98 6.42 8.98
C LEU A 156 -5.02 6.99 9.95
N TRP A 157 -6.20 7.34 9.46
CA TRP A 157 -7.28 7.87 10.29
C TRP A 157 -7.76 6.86 11.33
N VAL A 158 -7.96 5.60 10.93
CA VAL A 158 -8.33 4.50 11.85
C VAL A 158 -7.28 4.31 12.94
N TRP A 159 -6.00 4.32 12.59
CA TRP A 159 -4.92 4.12 13.56
C TRP A 159 -4.67 5.31 14.48
N ILE A 160 -4.93 6.55 14.03
CA ILE A 160 -4.94 7.73 14.91
C ILE A 160 -6.04 7.60 15.98
N ILE A 161 -7.25 7.19 15.58
CA ILE A 161 -8.36 6.97 16.52
C ILE A 161 -8.02 5.84 17.50
N ALA A 162 -7.47 4.73 17.00
CA ALA A 162 -7.02 3.63 17.84
C ALA A 162 -5.93 4.07 18.85
N GLY A 163 -4.94 4.85 18.40
CA GLY A 163 -3.89 5.39 19.25
C GLY A 163 -4.42 6.26 20.39
N LYS A 164 -5.37 7.15 20.11
CA LYS A 164 -6.03 7.99 21.14
C LYS A 164 -6.74 7.12 22.19
N LYS A 165 -7.47 6.09 21.75
CA LYS A 165 -8.20 5.18 22.65
C LYS A 165 -7.27 4.32 23.51
N VAL A 166 -6.19 3.80 22.94
CA VAL A 166 -5.18 3.02 23.66
C VAL A 166 -4.45 3.88 24.71
N ASN A 167 -4.05 5.10 24.36
CA ASN A 167 -3.37 5.99 25.31
C ASN A 167 -4.29 6.39 26.48
N LYS A 168 -5.58 6.68 26.21
CA LYS A 168 -6.56 6.98 27.25
C LYS A 168 -6.77 5.81 28.22
N SER A 169 -6.87 4.58 27.68
CA SER A 169 -6.99 3.37 28.51
C SER A 169 -5.75 3.16 29.40
N LYS A 170 -4.53 3.38 28.88
CA LYS A 170 -3.29 3.27 29.66
C LYS A 170 -3.19 4.31 30.78
N ALA A 171 -3.54 5.56 30.50
CA ALA A 171 -3.49 6.64 31.49
C ALA A 171 -4.42 6.35 32.68
N ASN A 172 -5.63 5.87 32.44
CA ASN A 172 -6.59 5.59 33.51
C ASN A 172 -6.21 4.35 34.34
N PHE A 173 -5.59 3.35 33.73
CA PHE A 173 -5.03 2.21 34.47
C PHE A 173 -3.91 2.63 35.43
N GLN A 174 -3.07 3.61 35.03
CA GLN A 174 -2.01 4.16 35.90
C GLN A 174 -2.56 5.00 37.06
N VAL A 175 -3.71 5.64 36.89
CA VAL A 175 -4.37 6.39 37.98
C VAL A 175 -5.07 5.43 38.94
N ALA A 176 -5.70 4.36 38.45
CA ALA A 176 -6.39 3.37 39.29
C ALA A 176 -5.44 2.45 40.10
N SER A 177 -4.15 2.43 39.77
CA SER A 177 -3.12 1.63 40.46
C SER A 177 -2.30 2.42 41.49
N LYS A 178 -2.59 3.72 41.66
CA LYS A 178 -2.04 4.57 42.72
C LYS A 178 -3.07 4.75 43.83
#